data_AF-A0A959IHR2-F1
#
_entry.id   AF-A0A959IHR2-F1
#
_cell.length_a   1.000
_cell.length_b   1.000
_cell.length_c   1.000
_cell.angle_alpha   90.00
_cell.angle_beta   90.00
_cell.angle_gamma   90.00
#
_symmetry.space_group_name_H-M   'P 1'
#
loop_
_entity.id
_entity.type
_entity.pdbx_description
1 polymer ?
#
loop_
_entity_poly.entity_id
_entity_poly.type
_entity_poly.pdbx_seq_one_letter_code
_entity_poly.pdbx_strand_id
1 'polypeptide(L)'
;DLILFSNPAVPVGRTHMTIRASLDNAQTWTSSKLIFSGPSAYSCLTRLPNGRVGLFFEHGMQRGYEDMIFVSFSPKLLFSDFDFNKILPNPN
;
A
#
# COMPACT_ATOMS: atom_id res chain seq x y z
N ASP A 1 -18.90 -2.53 5.07
CA ASP A 1 -17.73 -1.73 5.46
C ASP A 1 -16.59 -1.89 4.48
N LEU A 2 -15.69 -0.91 4.42
CA LEU A 2 -14.45 -0.99 3.64
C LEU A 2 -13.33 -1.51 4.55
N ILE A 3 -12.78 -2.68 4.23
CA ILE A 3 -11.62 -3.25 4.92
C ILE A 3 -10.40 -3.16 4.01
N LEU A 4 -9.29 -2.68 4.57
CA LEU A 4 -8.02 -2.54 3.87
C LEU A 4 -6.97 -3.46 4.49
N PHE A 5 -6.15 -4.07 3.64
CA PHE A 5 -5.01 -4.88 4.04
C PHE A 5 -3.77 -4.44 3.27
N SER A 6 -2.66 -4.20 3.98
CA SER A 6 -1.38 -3.85 3.38
C SER A 6 -0.34 -4.93 3.62
N ASN A 7 0.37 -5.33 2.56
CA ASN A 7 1.50 -6.24 2.66
C ASN A 7 2.43 -6.14 1.43
N PRO A 8 3.67 -6.63 1.54
CA PRO A 8 4.49 -6.97 0.38
C PRO A 8 3.83 -8.15 -0.37
N ALA A 9 3.22 -7.89 -1.53
CA ALA A 9 2.33 -8.84 -2.21
C ALA A 9 3.05 -9.77 -3.20
N VAL A 10 4.07 -10.46 -2.69
CA VAL A 10 4.87 -11.46 -3.43
C VAL A 10 4.88 -12.81 -2.69
N PRO A 11 5.00 -13.95 -3.39
CA PRO A 11 5.01 -15.28 -2.75
C PRO A 11 6.26 -15.53 -1.90
N VAL A 12 7.39 -14.90 -2.25
CA VAL A 12 8.67 -15.03 -1.55
C VAL A 12 9.33 -13.66 -1.47
N GLY A 13 9.89 -13.34 -0.30
CA GLY A 13 10.58 -12.08 -0.06
C GLY A 13 9.66 -10.96 0.42
N ARG A 14 10.18 -9.73 0.37
CA ARG A 14 9.54 -8.53 0.92
C ARG A 14 9.70 -7.35 -0.05
N THR A 15 8.92 -7.40 -1.12
CA THR A 15 8.83 -6.35 -2.15
C THR A 15 7.37 -6.11 -2.55
N HIS A 16 7.12 -5.07 -3.35
CA HIS A 16 5.78 -4.76 -3.87
C HIS A 16 4.74 -4.47 -2.78
N MET A 17 4.99 -3.44 -1.96
CA MET A 17 4.00 -2.96 -0.99
C MET A 17 2.69 -2.65 -1.71
N THR A 18 1.63 -3.35 -1.32
CA THR A 18 0.35 -3.35 -2.00
C THR A 18 -0.76 -3.18 -0.97
N ILE A 19 -1.80 -2.43 -1.33
CA ILE A 19 -3.04 -2.35 -0.55
C ILE A 19 -4.15 -3.10 -1.30
N ARG A 20 -4.82 -4.01 -0.58
CA ARG A 20 -6.03 -4.70 -1.04
C ARG A 20 -7.25 -4.14 -0.33
N ALA A 21 -8.38 -4.10 -1.02
CA ALA A 21 -9.64 -3.62 -0.48
C ALA A 21 -10.75 -4.68 -0.60
N SER A 22 -11.48 -4.86 0.48
CA SER A 22 -12.66 -5.70 0.57
C SER A 22 -13.89 -4.87 0.93
N LEU A 23 -15.01 -5.20 0.29
CA LEU A 23 -16.33 -4.61 0.53
C LEU A 23 -17.30 -5.60 1.20
N ASP A 24 -16.84 -6.83 1.46
CA ASP A 24 -17.64 -7.98 1.89
C ASP A 24 -17.05 -8.66 3.13
N ASN A 25 -16.54 -7.87 4.07
CA ASN A 25 -15.97 -8.32 5.34
C ASN A 25 -14.75 -9.25 5.17
N ALA A 26 -13.84 -8.89 4.27
CA ALA A 26 -12.61 -9.61 3.96
C ALA A 26 -12.81 -11.02 3.38
N GLN A 27 -13.99 -11.32 2.83
CA GLN A 27 -14.25 -12.57 2.11
C GLN A 27 -13.60 -12.55 0.71
N THR A 28 -13.71 -11.42 0.00
CA THR A 28 -13.04 -11.21 -1.29
C THR A 28 -12.29 -9.88 -1.34
N TRP A 29 -11.28 -9.82 -2.21
CA TRP A 29 -10.41 -8.66 -2.40
C TRP A 29 -10.60 -8.09 -3.80
N THR A 30 -11.68 -7.33 -3.99
CA THR A 30 -12.10 -6.78 -5.30
C THR A 30 -11.14 -5.75 -5.91
N SER A 31 -10.27 -5.14 -5.10
CA SER A 31 -9.22 -4.23 -5.56
C SER A 31 -7.87 -4.58 -4.94
N SER A 32 -6.81 -4.40 -5.73
CA SER A 32 -5.41 -4.56 -5.35
C SER A 32 -4.58 -3.48 -6.04
N LYS A 33 -3.93 -2.60 -5.26
CA LYS A 33 -3.11 -1.50 -5.76
C LYS A 33 -1.68 -1.59 -5.26
N LEU A 34 -0.75 -1.66 -6.20
CA LEU A 34 0.67 -1.52 -5.93
C LEU A 34 0.93 -0.07 -5.48
N ILE A 35 1.51 0.08 -4.30
CA ILE A 35 1.88 1.38 -3.74
C ILE A 35 3.35 1.67 -4.02
N PHE A 36 4.21 0.66 -3.86
CA PHE A 36 5.65 0.78 -4.07
C PHE A 36 6.22 -0.55 -4.58
N SER A 37 6.94 -0.54 -5.70
CA SER A 37 7.45 -1.74 -6.38
C SER A 37 8.68 -2.37 -5.71
N GLY A 38 9.47 -1.61 -4.96
CA GLY A 38 10.75 -2.07 -4.42
C GLY A 38 10.68 -2.86 -3.12
N PRO A 39 11.84 -3.08 -2.48
CA PRO A 39 11.96 -3.62 -1.14
C PRO A 39 11.08 -2.87 -0.14
N SER A 40 10.19 -3.61 0.52
CA SER A 40 9.24 -3.07 1.49
C SER A 40 8.85 -4.13 2.50
N ALA A 41 8.75 -3.76 3.76
CA ALA A 41 8.54 -4.73 4.83
C ALA A 41 7.33 -4.40 5.72
N TYR A 42 7.53 -4.07 7.00
CA TYR A 42 6.42 -3.82 7.91
C TYR A 42 5.61 -2.61 7.45
N SER A 43 4.31 -2.64 7.73
CA SER A 43 3.40 -1.55 7.35
C SER A 43 2.29 -1.38 8.39
N CYS A 44 1.73 -0.17 8.44
CA CYS A 44 0.61 0.19 9.29
C CYS A 44 -0.35 1.08 8.51
N LEU A 45 -1.65 0.77 8.62
CA LEU A 45 -2.74 1.54 8.01
C LEU A 45 -3.50 2.30 9.09
N THR A 46 -3.94 3.51 8.76
CA THR A 46 -4.85 4.29 9.61
C THR A 46 -5.84 5.08 8.78
N ARG A 47 -7.00 5.40 9.38
CA ARG A 47 -7.95 6.36 8.82
C ARG A 47 -7.66 7.74 9.42
N LEU A 48 -7.37 8.70 8.55
CA LEU A 48 -7.11 10.08 8.96
C LEU A 48 -8.43 10.86 9.21
N PRO A 49 -8.41 11.94 10.00
CA PRO A 49 -9.62 12.72 10.32
C PRO A 49 -10.37 13.27 9.09
N ASN A 50 -9.65 13.56 8.00
CA ASN A 50 -10.22 14.02 6.73
C ASN A 50 -10.75 12.88 5.84
N GLY A 51 -10.83 11.65 6.36
CA GLY A 51 -11.33 10.48 5.64
C GLY A 51 -10.33 9.85 4.66
N ARG A 52 -9.09 10.35 4.58
CA ARG A 52 -8.02 9.72 3.80
C ARG A 52 -7.51 8.46 4.48
N VAL A 53 -6.92 7.59 3.68
CA VAL A 53 -6.09 6.48 4.15
C VAL A 53 -4.69 7.00 4.38
N GLY A 54 -4.11 6.70 5.54
CA GLY A 54 -2.68 6.83 5.81
C GLY A 54 -2.02 5.46 5.80
N LEU A 55 -0.91 5.33 5.08
CA LEU A 55 -0.04 4.16 5.08
C LEU A 55 1.34 4.59 5.53
N PHE A 56 1.88 3.94 6.56
CA PHE A 56 3.27 4.06 6.99
C PHE A 56 3.96 2.72 6.78
N PHE A 57 5.09 2.67 6.11
CA PHE A 57 5.78 1.40 5.84
C PHE A 57 7.28 1.55 5.68
N GLU A 58 8.00 0.46 5.99
CA GLU A 58 9.44 0.34 5.75
C GLU A 58 9.70 0.10 4.26
N HIS A 59 10.70 0.79 3.70
CA HIS A 59 11.12 0.63 2.32
C HIS A 59 12.62 0.84 2.13
N GLY A 60 13.10 0.64 0.90
CA GLY A 60 14.46 1.01 0.50
C GLY A 60 14.75 0.68 -0.95
N MET A 61 15.99 0.95 -1.36
CA MET A 61 16.48 0.66 -2.71
C MET A 61 17.02 -0.77 -2.83
N GLN A 62 17.79 -1.23 -1.84
CA GLN A 62 18.37 -2.58 -1.83
C GLN A 62 17.72 -3.49 -0.79
N ARG A 63 17.30 -2.93 0.35
CA ARG A 63 16.71 -3.63 1.50
C ARG A 63 15.48 -2.89 1.99
N GLY A 64 14.44 -3.62 2.41
CA GLY A 64 13.18 -3.03 2.85
C GLY A 64 13.20 -2.39 4.25
N TYR A 65 14.38 -2.08 4.79
CA TYR A 65 14.58 -1.56 6.16
C TYR A 65 15.51 -0.34 6.18
N GLU A 66 15.68 0.31 5.03
CA GLU A 66 16.59 1.46 4.89
C GLU A 66 15.94 2.74 5.39
N ASP A 67 14.64 2.91 5.12
CA ASP A 67 13.86 4.08 5.50
C ASP A 67 12.40 3.71 5.80
N MET A 68 11.64 4.66 6.32
CA MET A 68 10.21 4.55 6.52
C MET A 68 9.49 5.75 5.93
N ILE A 69 8.42 5.49 5.16
CA ILE A 69 7.67 6.54 4.48
C ILE A 69 6.21 6.52 4.88
N PHE A 70 5.65 7.72 5.01
CA PHE A 70 4.23 7.95 5.17
C PHE A 70 3.63 8.47 3.88
N VAL A 71 2.57 7.81 3.39
CA VAL A 71 1.74 8.31 2.30
C VAL A 71 0.30 8.43 2.76
N SER A 72 -0.40 9.43 2.24
CA SER A 72 -1.85 9.54 2.43
C SER A 72 -2.55 9.76 1.10
N PHE A 73 -3.75 9.20 0.95
CA PHE A 73 -4.53 9.31 -0.28
C PHE A 73 -6.03 9.11 -0.04
N SER A 74 -6.84 9.51 -1.02
CA SER A 74 -8.29 9.26 -0.99
C SER A 74 -8.56 7.78 -1.22
N PRO A 75 -9.40 7.10 -0.41
CA PRO A 75 -9.73 5.68 -0.60
C PRO A 75 -10.36 5.40 -1.98
N LYS A 76 -10.96 6.40 -2.62
CA LYS A 76 -11.51 6.27 -3.99
C LYS A 76 -10.44 5.87 -5.01
N LEU A 77 -9.17 6.23 -4.80
CA LEU A 77 -8.10 5.88 -5.73
C LEU A 77 -7.88 4.36 -5.80
N LEU A 78 -8.22 3.61 -4.75
CA LEU A 78 -8.14 2.15 -4.76
C LEU A 78 -9.07 1.51 -5.80
N PHE A 79 -10.13 2.20 -6.20
CA PHE A 79 -11.13 1.70 -7.16
C PHE A 79 -11.08 2.44 -8.51
N SER A 80 -9.94 3.06 -8.83
CA SER A 80 -9.72 3.83 -10.07
C SER A 80 -8.47 3.34 -10.81
N ASP A 81 -8.21 3.83 -12.02
CA ASP A 81 -6.98 3.52 -12.77
C ASP A 81 -5.76 4.34 -12.34
N PHE A 82 -5.83 4.98 -11.17
CA PHE A 82 -4.71 5.74 -10.63
C PHE A 82 -3.48 4.85 -10.37
N ASP A 83 -2.32 5.32 -10.80
CA ASP A 83 -1.02 4.68 -10.61
C ASP A 83 -0.22 5.40 -9.52
N PHE A 84 0.03 4.71 -8.41
CA PHE A 84 0.74 5.25 -7.25
C PHE A 84 2.24 5.42 -7.47
N ASN A 85 2.83 4.77 -8.49
CA ASN A 85 4.23 4.99 -8.85
C ASN A 85 4.50 6.43 -9.35
N LYS A 86 3.44 7.22 -9.59
CA LYS A 86 3.56 8.64 -9.94
C LYS A 86 3.83 9.55 -8.72
N ILE A 87 3.61 9.04 -7.50
CA ILE A 87 3.75 9.80 -6.26
C ILE A 87 5.00 9.38 -5.48
N LEU A 88 5.35 8.11 -5.53
CA LEU A 88 6.53 7.55 -4.86
C LEU A 88 7.65 7.32 -5.87
N PRO A 89 8.92 7.63 -5.52
CA PRO A 89 10.05 7.35 -6.39
C PRO A 89 10.05 5.86 -6.73
N ASN A 90 10.07 5.54 -8.02
CA ASN A 90 10.23 4.17 -8.47
C ASN A 90 11.68 3.75 -8.19
N PRO A 91 11.91 2.66 -7.43
CA PRO A 91 13.26 2.13 -7.21
C PRO A 91 13.84 1.46 -8.47
N ASN A 92 13.05 1.34 -9.55
CA ASN A 92 13.47 0.93 -10.89
C ASN A 92 13.59 2.12 -11.83
#